data_AF-A0A1S3IKZ2-F1
#
_entry.id   AF-A0A1S3IKZ2-F1
#
_cell.length_a   1.000
_cell.length_b   1.000
_cell.length_c   1.000
_cell.angle_alpha   90.00
_cell.angle_beta   90.00
_cell.angle_gamma   90.00
#
_symmetry.space_group_name_H-M   'P 1'
#
loop_
_entity.id
_entity.type
_entity.pdbx_description
1 polymer ?
#
loop_
_entity_poly.entity_id
_entity_poly.type
_entity_poly.pdbx_seq_one_letter_code
_entity_poly.pdbx_strand_id
1 'polypeptide(L)'
;MPLPDTIVDFWSMLFDQQCATIVMLNESSEDRETSGVYWPIEKVVSYGPFNVEIISTRQSGKAITVRELRLVNSRDQSGSPREVRQFQFHDWITSEPVPPSPRAFLELFDAVQQWQQKSENTSITVHCM
;
A
#
# COMPACT_ATOMS: atom_id res chain seq x y z
N MET A 1 -8.84 0.30 6.46
CA MET A 1 -7.64 1.09 6.80
C MET A 1 -7.14 0.57 8.13
N PRO A 2 -5.82 0.41 8.35
CA PRO A 2 -5.31 0.14 9.69
C PRO A 2 -5.76 1.24 10.65
N LEU A 3 -6.07 0.87 11.89
CA LEU A 3 -6.28 1.85 12.96
C LEU A 3 -4.93 2.42 13.42
N PRO A 4 -4.86 3.64 13.98
CA PRO A 4 -3.60 4.24 14.42
C PRO A 4 -2.75 3.33 15.34
N ASP A 5 -3.39 2.55 16.20
CA ASP A 5 -2.77 1.61 17.14
C ASP A 5 -2.35 0.27 16.51
N THR A 6 -2.81 -0.03 15.29
CA THR A 6 -2.52 -1.28 14.56
C THR A 6 -1.60 -1.10 13.35
N ILE A 7 -1.09 0.11 13.09
CA ILE A 7 -0.17 0.37 11.96
C ILE A 7 1.11 -0.48 12.07
N VAL A 8 1.64 -0.65 13.29
CA VAL A 8 2.84 -1.48 13.51
C VAL A 8 2.56 -2.95 13.22
N ASP A 9 1.37 -3.44 13.60
CA ASP A 9 0.94 -4.80 13.31
C ASP A 9 0.75 -5.02 11.81
N PHE A 10 0.20 -4.03 11.10
CA PHE A 10 0.07 -4.05 9.64
C PHE A 10 1.44 -4.19 8.95
N TRP A 11 2.44 -3.41 9.36
CA TRP A 11 3.79 -3.53 8.82
C TRP A 11 4.48 -4.85 9.22
N SER A 12 4.22 -5.34 10.43
CA SER A 12 4.71 -6.65 10.88
C SER A 12 4.16 -7.78 10.00
N MET A 13 2.84 -7.78 9.76
CA MET A 13 2.18 -8.74 8.87
C MET A 13 2.78 -8.72 7.46
N LEU A 14 2.94 -7.54 6.85
CA LEU A 14 3.53 -7.39 5.52
C LEU A 14 4.96 -7.94 5.47
N PHE A 15 5.76 -7.65 6.50
CA PHE A 15 7.14 -8.12 6.58
C PHE A 15 7.20 -9.65 6.78
N ASP A 16 6.42 -10.21 7.69
CA ASP A 16 6.46 -11.63 7.99
C ASP A 16 5.94 -12.49 6.82
N GLN A 17 4.94 -11.99 6.10
CA GLN A 17 4.36 -12.66 4.92
C GLN A 17 5.09 -12.34 3.61
N GLN A 18 6.20 -11.60 3.68
CA GLN A 18 6.99 -11.20 2.50
C GLN A 18 6.16 -10.49 1.42
N CYS A 19 5.10 -9.77 1.81
CA CYS A 19 4.22 -9.07 0.89
C CYS A 19 4.96 -7.92 0.21
N ALA A 20 5.04 -7.95 -1.12
CA ALA A 20 5.57 -6.85 -1.93
C ALA A 20 4.47 -5.96 -2.52
N THR A 21 3.20 -6.29 -2.28
CA THR A 21 2.05 -5.63 -2.93
C THR A 21 0.97 -5.28 -1.91
N ILE A 22 0.52 -4.03 -1.93
CA ILE A 22 -0.60 -3.52 -1.16
C ILE A 22 -1.64 -2.94 -2.13
N VAL A 23 -2.90 -3.34 -2.02
CA VAL A 23 -4.04 -2.76 -2.74
C VAL A 23 -4.97 -2.10 -1.73
N MET A 24 -5.13 -0.79 -1.85
CA MET A 24 -6.00 0.04 -1.04
C MET A 24 -7.20 0.47 -1.88
N LEU A 25 -8.41 0.08 -1.47
CA LEU A 25 -9.65 0.27 -2.24
C LEU A 25 -10.53 1.42 -1.72
N ASN A 26 -9.97 2.32 -0.91
CA ASN A 26 -10.71 3.44 -0.34
C ASN A 26 -9.90 4.74 -0.43
N GLU A 27 -10.60 5.86 -0.36
CA GLU A 27 -9.97 7.17 -0.19
C GLU A 27 -9.35 7.30 1.21
N SER A 28 -8.25 8.04 1.28
CA SER A 28 -7.75 8.51 2.58
C SER A 28 -8.68 9.59 3.10
N SER A 29 -9.05 9.55 4.38
CA SER A 29 -9.78 10.68 4.97
C SER A 29 -8.88 11.93 5.01
N GLU A 30 -9.51 13.10 5.07
CA GLU A 30 -8.79 14.36 5.28
C GLU A 30 -8.19 14.44 6.70
N ASP A 31 -8.80 13.75 7.66
CA ASP A 31 -8.34 13.67 9.04
C ASP A 31 -7.28 12.57 9.20
N ARG A 32 -6.03 12.97 8.98
CA ARG A 32 -4.85 12.09 9.02
C ARG A 32 -4.48 11.61 10.41
N GLU A 33 -4.86 12.34 11.46
CA GLU A 33 -4.56 11.96 12.85
C GLU A 33 -5.42 10.78 13.28
N THR A 34 -6.64 10.68 12.75
CA THR A 34 -7.55 9.56 13.03
C THR A 34 -7.48 8.44 12.01
N SER A 35 -7.02 8.69 10.77
CA SER A 35 -7.12 7.73 9.66
C SER A 35 -6.00 6.72 9.49
N GLY A 36 -5.13 6.57 10.49
CA GLY A 36 -4.17 5.46 10.52
C GLY A 36 -3.29 5.40 9.25
N VAL A 37 -2.86 6.56 8.75
CA VAL A 37 -2.04 6.67 7.54
C VAL A 37 -0.74 5.91 7.77
N TYR A 38 -0.58 4.79 7.06
CA TYR A 38 0.53 3.85 7.26
C TYR A 38 1.69 4.07 6.29
N TRP A 39 1.58 5.00 5.34
CA TRP A 39 2.63 5.31 4.36
C TRP A 39 3.13 6.76 4.48
N PRO A 40 4.42 7.00 4.18
CA PRO A 40 4.99 8.35 4.14
C PRO A 40 4.53 9.17 2.92
N ILE A 41 4.57 10.50 3.03
CA ILE A 41 4.25 11.43 1.92
C ILE A 41 5.52 11.99 1.25
N GLU A 42 6.53 12.40 2.03
CA GLU A 42 7.73 13.06 1.48
C GLU A 42 9.06 12.56 2.07
N LYS A 43 9.04 11.81 3.17
CA LYS A 43 10.24 11.39 3.92
C LYS A 43 10.07 9.99 4.49
N VAL A 44 11.15 9.39 4.97
CA VAL A 44 11.04 8.15 5.76
C VAL A 44 10.22 8.38 7.03
N VAL A 45 9.35 7.43 7.37
CA VAL A 45 8.59 7.41 8.63
C VAL A 45 8.85 6.08 9.32
N SER A 46 9.03 6.13 10.64
CA SER A 46 9.24 4.95 11.47
C SER A 46 7.92 4.54 12.14
N TYR A 47 7.52 3.29 11.93
CA TYR A 47 6.40 2.62 12.60
C TYR A 47 6.96 1.50 13.47
N GLY A 48 7.21 1.79 14.75
CA GLY A 48 7.91 0.85 15.63
C GLY A 48 9.30 0.49 15.05
N PRO A 49 9.62 -0.79 14.79
CA PRO A 49 10.90 -1.18 14.23
C PRO A 49 11.01 -0.99 12.71
N PHE A 50 9.91 -0.67 12.02
CA PHE A 50 9.86 -0.56 10.56
C PHE A 50 10.11 0.87 10.10
N ASN A 51 11.07 1.06 9.22
CA ASN A 51 11.29 2.31 8.51
C ASN A 51 10.72 2.16 7.10
N VAL A 52 9.80 3.04 6.75
CA VAL A 52 9.12 3.06 5.46
C VAL A 52 9.47 4.35 4.77
N GLU A 53 10.09 4.25 3.60
CA GLU A 53 10.50 5.38 2.76
C GLU A 53 9.66 5.38 1.48
N ILE A 54 9.18 6.55 1.06
CA ILE A 54 8.59 6.72 -0.26
C ILE A 54 9.70 6.99 -1.28
N ILE A 55 9.81 6.11 -2.27
CA ILE A 55 10.80 6.21 -3.34
C ILE A 55 10.22 7.00 -4.52
N SER A 56 8.99 6.67 -4.92
CA SER A 56 8.31 7.37 -5.99
C SER A 56 6.79 7.32 -5.82
N THR A 57 6.11 8.32 -6.38
CA THR A 57 4.66 8.32 -6.56
C THR A 57 4.36 8.61 -8.02
N ARG A 58 3.47 7.82 -8.63
CA ARG A 58 3.01 8.05 -9.99
C ARG A 58 1.53 7.75 -10.14
N GLN A 59 0.93 8.33 -11.17
CA GLN A 59 -0.43 8.01 -11.59
C GLN A 59 -0.41 6.85 -12.59
N SER A 60 -1.36 5.92 -12.47
CA SER A 60 -1.65 4.88 -13.44
C SER A 60 -3.11 5.03 -13.88
N GLY A 61 -3.32 5.40 -15.14
CA GLY A 61 -4.65 5.83 -15.58
C GLY A 61 -5.14 7.07 -14.82
N LYS A 62 -6.45 7.17 -14.61
CA LYS A 62 -7.10 8.31 -13.91
C LYS A 62 -7.46 8.02 -12.46
N ALA A 63 -7.51 6.75 -12.08
CA ALA A 63 -8.12 6.30 -10.84
C ALA A 63 -7.13 5.65 -9.86
N ILE A 64 -5.85 5.53 -10.21
CA ILE A 64 -4.89 4.76 -9.42
C ILE A 64 -3.64 5.59 -9.13
N THR A 65 -3.37 5.78 -7.84
CA THR A 65 -2.07 6.25 -7.37
C THR A 65 -1.19 5.04 -7.04
N VAL A 66 0.02 5.01 -7.59
CA VAL A 66 1.01 3.96 -7.31
C VAL A 66 2.15 4.57 -6.51
N ARG A 67 2.42 4.01 -5.33
CA ARG A 67 3.54 4.39 -4.47
C ARG A 67 4.55 3.26 -4.39
N GLU A 68 5.80 3.58 -4.68
CA GLU A 68 6.94 2.69 -4.44
C GLU A 68 7.52 3.00 -3.08
N LEU A 69 7.55 1.98 -2.24
CA LEU A 69 7.96 2.06 -0.86
C LEU A 69 9.17 1.17 -0.63
N ARG A 70 10.11 1.65 0.17
CA ARG A 70 11.21 0.85 0.70
C ARG A 70 10.96 0.58 2.17
N LEU A 71 10.88 -0.70 2.52
CA LEU A 71 10.64 -1.20 3.86
C LEU A 71 11.93 -1.76 4.44
N VAL A 72 12.33 -1.26 5.62
CA VAL A 72 13.49 -1.75 6.38
C VAL A 72 13.06 -2.08 7.80
N ASN A 73 13.33 -3.29 8.26
CA ASN A 73 13.16 -3.66 9.67
C ASN A 73 14.48 -3.44 10.42
N SER A 74 14.53 -2.45 11.31
CA SER A 74 15.73 -2.12 12.09
C SER A 74 16.21 -3.23 13.02
N ARG A 75 15.35 -4.22 13.32
CA ARG A 75 15.72 -5.40 14.12
C ARG A 75 16.37 -6.50 13.28
N ASP A 76 16.20 -6.47 11.96
CA ASP A 76 16.81 -7.42 11.03
C ASP A 76 18.11 -6.84 10.46
N GLN A 77 19.21 -6.98 11.21
CA GLN A 77 20.52 -6.43 10.87
C GLN A 77 21.16 -7.08 9.62
N SER A 78 20.67 -8.26 9.24
CA SER A 78 21.13 -9.01 8.06
C SER A 78 20.22 -8.84 6.84
N GLY A 79 19.01 -8.32 7.02
CA GLY A 79 17.99 -8.25 6.00
C GLY A 79 18.26 -7.16 4.97
N SER A 80 18.05 -7.48 3.69
CA SER A 80 18.01 -6.47 2.65
C SER A 80 16.72 -5.63 2.77
N PRO A 81 16.78 -4.34 2.42
CA PRO A 81 15.58 -3.52 2.25
C PRO A 81 14.63 -4.17 1.24
N ARG A 82 13.34 -4.15 1.55
CA ARG A 82 12.29 -4.74 0.70
C ARG A 82 11.59 -3.65 -0.10
N GLU A 83 11.35 -3.93 -1.37
CA GLU A 83 10.53 -3.08 -2.22
C GLU A 83 9.06 -3.49 -2.08
N VAL A 84 8.21 -2.55 -1.72
CA VAL A 84 6.76 -2.75 -1.59
C VAL A 84 6.07 -1.73 -2.49
N ARG A 85 5.09 -2.15 -3.28
CA ARG A 85 4.28 -1.26 -4.10
C ARG A 85 2.86 -1.20 -3.58
N GLN A 86 2.42 0.00 -3.26
CA GLN A 86 1.04 0.28 -2.89
C GLN A 86 0.28 0.82 -4.11
N PHE A 87 -0.88 0.25 -4.38
CA PHE A 87 -1.83 0.70 -5.38
C PHE A 87 -3.07 1.22 -4.64
N GLN A 88 -3.33 2.52 -4.73
CA GLN A 88 -4.52 3.13 -4.15
C GLN A 88 -5.51 3.42 -5.27
N PHE A 89 -6.70 2.84 -5.17
CA PHE A 89 -7.80 3.04 -6.09
C PHE A 89 -8.76 4.11 -5.56
N HIS A 90 -9.01 5.13 -6.37
CA HIS A 90 -9.75 6.35 -6.03
C HIS A 90 -11.19 6.33 -6.55
N ASP A 91 -11.48 5.51 -7.56
CA ASP A 91 -12.77 5.47 -8.24
C ASP A 91 -13.69 4.39 -7.65
N TRP A 92 -13.66 4.19 -6.32
CA TRP A 92 -14.63 3.36 -5.60
C TRP A 92 -15.27 4.18 -4.49
N ILE A 93 -16.44 4.73 -4.78
CA ILE A 93 -17.22 5.50 -3.82
C ILE A 93 -17.87 4.50 -2.85
N THR A 94 -17.61 4.66 -1.55
CA THR A 94 -18.08 3.73 -0.51
C THR A 94 -19.61 3.60 -0.43
N SER A 95 -20.37 4.55 -0.99
CA SER A 95 -21.84 4.49 -1.03
C SER A 95 -22.39 3.50 -2.05
N GLU A 96 -21.57 3.05 -3.02
CA GLU A 96 -21.99 2.12 -4.07
C GLU A 96 -21.40 0.73 -3.86
N PRO A 97 -22.16 -0.36 -4.12
CA PRO A 97 -21.71 -1.73 -3.89
C PRO A 97 -20.62 -2.19 -4.87
N VAL A 98 -20.43 -1.47 -5.99
CA VAL A 98 -19.46 -1.80 -7.04
C VAL A 98 -18.78 -0.54 -7.59
N PRO A 99 -17.55 -0.64 -8.14
CA PRO A 99 -16.91 0.49 -8.81
C PRO A 99 -17.76 1.00 -9.99
N PRO A 100 -17.94 2.31 -10.15
CA PRO A 100 -18.66 2.91 -11.28
C PRO A 100 -18.01 2.61 -12.64
N SER A 101 -16.68 2.41 -12.66
CA SER A 101 -15.91 2.13 -13.87
C SER A 101 -15.25 0.75 -13.82
N PRO A 102 -15.87 -0.29 -14.43
CA PRO A 102 -15.24 -1.60 -14.57
C PRO A 102 -13.88 -1.54 -15.27
N ARG A 103 -13.73 -0.61 -16.22
CA ARG A 103 -12.47 -0.37 -16.93
C ARG A 103 -11.35 0.06 -15.98
N ALA A 104 -11.62 1.04 -15.11
CA ALA A 104 -10.61 1.52 -14.17
C ALA A 104 -10.20 0.42 -13.18
N PHE A 105 -11.15 -0.44 -12.79
CA PHE A 105 -10.85 -1.60 -11.94
C PHE A 105 -10.00 -2.66 -12.66
N LEU A 106 -10.23 -2.89 -13.95
CA LEU A 106 -9.38 -3.76 -14.77
C LEU A 106 -7.97 -3.17 -14.94
N GLU A 107 -7.84 -1.84 -15.11
CA GLU A 107 -6.54 -1.16 -15.15
C GLU A 107 -5.75 -1.37 -13.83
N LEU A 108 -6.44 -1.38 -12.68
CA LEU A 108 -5.84 -1.74 -11.38
C LEU A 108 -5.35 -3.19 -11.36
N PHE A 109 -6.21 -4.13 -11.80
CA PHE A 109 -5.87 -5.54 -11.86
C PHE A 109 -4.63 -5.79 -12.71
N ASP A 110 -4.57 -5.20 -13.91
CA ASP A 110 -3.44 -5.32 -14.83
C ASP A 110 -2.16 -4.75 -14.21
N ALA A 111 -2.24 -3.59 -13.55
CA ALA A 111 -1.09 -2.95 -12.92
C ALA A 111 -0.55 -3.78 -11.74
N VAL A 112 -1.43 -4.38 -10.94
CA VAL A 112 -1.08 -5.30 -9.85
C VAL A 112 -0.44 -6.57 -10.40
N GLN A 113 -1.03 -7.18 -11.43
CA GLN A 113 -0.51 -8.41 -12.03
C GLN A 113 0.89 -8.20 -12.65
N GLN A 114 1.10 -7.08 -13.33
CA GLN A 114 2.42 -6.72 -13.87
C GLN A 114 3.48 -6.57 -12.77
N TRP A 115 3.09 -6.06 -11.59
CA TRP A 115 4.01 -5.95 -10.47
C TRP A 115 4.29 -7.30 -9.83
N GLN A 116 3.27 -8.13 -9.60
CA GLN A 116 3.42 -9.47 -9.05
C GLN A 116 4.43 -10.32 -9.82
N GLN A 117 4.42 -10.25 -11.14
CA GLN A 117 5.40 -10.95 -11.99
C GLN A 117 6.86 -10.49 -11.75
N LYS A 118 7.06 -9.25 -11.30
CA LYS A 118 8.38 -8.67 -10.99
C LYS A 118 8.77 -8.86 -9.53
N SER A 119 7.80 -9.05 -8.63
CA SER A 119 7.97 -9.18 -7.18
C SER A 119 7.78 -10.62 -6.68
N GLU A 120 8.19 -11.59 -7.50
CA GLU A 120 8.22 -13.03 -7.17
C GLU A 120 6.85 -13.64 -6.84
N ASN A 121 5.76 -13.01 -7.27
CA ASN A 121 4.38 -13.42 -6.98
C ASN A 121 4.11 -13.65 -5.48
N THR A 122 4.70 -12.82 -4.63
CA THR A 122 4.44 -12.81 -3.18
C THR A 122 2.98 -12.50 -2.84
N SER A 123 2.58 -12.72 -1.58
CA SER A 123 1.22 -12.44 -1.13
C SER A 123 0.80 -10.98 -1.39
N ILE A 124 -0.46 -10.80 -1.85
CA ILE A 124 -1.06 -9.47 -2.07
C ILE A 124 -1.89 -9.12 -0.84
N THR A 125 -1.55 -8.00 -0.19
CA THR A 125 -2.39 -7.45 0.88
C THR A 125 -3.44 -6.53 0.29
N VAL A 126 -4.71 -6.85 0.48
CA VAL A 126 -5.84 -6.03 0.01
C VAL A 126 -6.63 -5.52 1.22
N HIS A 127 -6.95 -4.23 1.26
CA HIS A 127 -7.83 -3.67 2.28
C HIS A 127 -8.73 -2.55 1.75
N CYS A 128 -9.86 -2.35 2.44
CA CYS A 128 -10.80 -1.23 2.29
C CYS A 128 -11.07 -0.60 3.67
N MET A 129 -12.05 0.30 3.79
CA MET A 129 -12.63 0.70 5.08
C MET A 129 -13.67 -0.32 5.54
#